data_AF-A0AAC9UNQ2-F1
#
_entry.id   AF-A0AAC9UNQ2-F1
#
_cell.length_a   1.000
_cell.length_b   1.000
_cell.length_c   1.000
_cell.angle_alpha   90.00
_cell.angle_beta   90.00
_cell.angle_gamma   90.00
#
_symmetry.space_group_name_H-M   'P 1'
#
loop_
_entity.id
_entity.type
_entity.pdbx_description
1 polymer ?
#
loop_
_entity_poly.entity_id
_entity_poly.type
_entity_poly.pdbx_seq_one_letter_code
_entity_poly.pdbx_strand_id
1 'polypeptide(L)'
;MISLFFVLLLVTLLISVLLVTRFDIMSPTSLLLVGYIIGVVSFMFMQKKWALYLDRKVFLLEFIGIISFAICAYFSQKIAEIDYIGKDNLTKEQSWIIVENNQLIYRTAIIIVILQLISTYLLYQELKAISGTGNLATIISSYRDNLIETSSAMTRISSTTSLTQKILGSFSFILIFYYFYQRIILKGKTSVILLVPTLFVVVQQILMGGRLQLFRLVIMTLFIYYILIRVKTEWSISEVKRIVKIAVGIILISVPLFYALKFVLGRSSTEGLWDYVFRYLGGVLGHLLYM
;
A
#
# COMPACT_ATOMS: atom_id res chain seq x y z
N MET A 1 14.15 -8.12 25.70
CA MET A 1 13.25 -7.44 26.67
C MET A 1 12.84 -6.06 26.20
N ILE A 2 13.77 -5.21 25.72
CA ILE A 2 13.47 -3.87 25.15
C ILE A 2 12.43 -3.94 24.03
N SER A 3 12.56 -4.87 23.08
CA SER A 3 11.60 -5.02 21.97
C SER A 3 10.17 -5.33 22.45
N LEU A 4 10.01 -6.15 23.49
CA LEU A 4 8.69 -6.48 24.05
C LEU A 4 8.07 -5.26 24.74
N PHE A 5 8.86 -4.54 25.52
CA PHE A 5 8.44 -3.28 26.14
C PHE A 5 8.02 -2.25 25.08
N PHE A 6 8.78 -2.16 23.98
CA PHE A 6 8.45 -1.26 22.88
C PHE A 6 7.10 -1.61 22.24
N VAL A 7 6.82 -2.90 21.98
CA VAL A 7 5.51 -3.33 21.46
C VAL A 7 4.38 -2.95 22.40
N LEU A 8 4.52 -3.20 23.71
CA LEU A 8 3.48 -2.85 24.70
C LEU A 8 3.19 -1.35 24.71
N LEU A 9 4.25 -0.53 24.63
CA LEU A 9 4.13 0.92 24.59
C LEU A 9 3.46 1.39 23.28
N LEU A 10 3.81 0.81 22.13
CA LEU A 10 3.15 1.12 20.85
C LEU A 10 1.67 0.72 20.83
N VAL A 11 1.32 -0.43 21.42
CA VAL A 11 -0.08 -0.88 21.55
C VAL A 11 -0.86 0.07 22.45
N THR A 12 -0.27 0.49 23.56
CA THR A 12 -0.90 1.46 24.47
C THR A 12 -1.15 2.79 23.75
N LEU A 13 -0.15 3.28 23.01
CA LEU A 13 -0.27 4.52 22.24
C LEU A 13 -1.33 4.41 21.14
N LEU A 14 -1.41 3.26 20.45
CA LEU A 14 -2.44 2.99 19.44
C LEU A 14 -3.84 3.04 20.04
N ILE A 15 -4.06 2.42 21.21
CA ILE A 15 -5.35 2.48 21.91
C ILE A 15 -5.70 3.93 22.24
N SER A 16 -4.76 4.70 22.80
CA SER A 16 -4.98 6.13 23.10
C SER A 16 -5.33 6.94 21.86
N VAL A 17 -4.62 6.74 20.75
CA VAL A 17 -4.90 7.42 19.47
C VAL A 17 -6.29 7.05 18.96
N LEU A 18 -6.66 5.76 18.99
CA LEU A 18 -7.99 5.33 18.55
C LEU A 18 -9.11 5.93 19.42
N LEU A 19 -8.88 6.10 20.72
CA LEU A 19 -9.87 6.78 21.58
C LEU A 19 -10.03 8.26 21.20
N VAL A 20 -8.93 8.96 20.93
CA VAL A 20 -8.93 10.37 20.52
C VAL A 20 -9.56 10.56 19.14
N THR A 21 -9.26 9.68 18.18
CA THR A 21 -9.77 9.76 16.80
C THR A 21 -11.14 9.11 16.62
N ARG A 22 -11.87 8.82 17.70
CA ARG A 22 -13.21 8.18 17.68
C ARG A 22 -13.21 6.87 16.87
N PHE A 23 -12.20 6.06 17.12
CA PHE A 23 -11.94 4.76 16.49
C PHE A 23 -11.72 4.86 14.97
N ASP A 24 -11.09 5.94 14.49
CA ASP A 24 -10.60 6.02 13.12
C ASP A 24 -9.33 5.18 12.94
N ILE A 25 -9.52 3.93 12.51
CA ILE A 25 -8.42 2.99 12.22
C ILE A 25 -7.57 3.41 11.02
N MET A 26 -8.09 4.26 10.13
CA MET A 26 -7.37 4.75 8.95
C MET A 26 -6.76 6.13 9.18
N SER A 27 -6.79 6.66 10.40
CA SER A 27 -6.08 7.90 10.72
C SER A 27 -4.58 7.70 10.44
N PRO A 28 -3.86 8.75 9.95
CA PRO A 28 -2.43 8.64 9.65
C PRO A 28 -1.62 8.09 10.83
N THR A 29 -1.94 8.51 12.05
CA THR A 29 -1.28 8.04 13.28
C THR A 29 -1.60 6.58 13.57
N SER A 30 -2.85 6.16 13.42
CA SER A 30 -3.25 4.75 13.61
C SER A 30 -2.46 3.83 12.66
N LEU A 31 -2.35 4.20 11.40
CA LEU A 31 -1.65 3.40 10.39
C LEU A 31 -0.14 3.36 10.59
N LEU A 32 0.46 4.49 11.00
CA LEU A 32 1.86 4.54 11.39
C LEU A 32 2.14 3.52 12.50
N LEU A 33 1.34 3.57 13.57
CA LEU A 33 1.52 2.71 14.74
C LEU A 33 1.32 1.24 14.42
N VAL A 34 0.30 0.89 13.62
CA VAL A 34 0.09 -0.48 13.16
C VAL A 34 1.31 -0.96 12.36
N GLY A 35 1.86 -0.13 11.48
CA GLY A 35 3.08 -0.44 10.73
C GLY A 35 4.27 -0.71 11.64
N TYR A 36 4.50 0.15 12.64
CA TYR A 36 5.58 -0.03 13.61
C TYR A 36 5.41 -1.28 14.48
N ILE A 37 4.19 -1.56 14.95
CA ILE A 37 3.91 -2.78 15.73
C ILE A 37 4.25 -4.01 14.90
N ILE A 38 3.79 -4.07 13.65
CA ILE A 38 4.10 -5.18 12.73
C ILE A 38 5.62 -5.29 12.51
N GLY A 39 6.31 -4.17 12.30
CA GLY A 39 7.76 -4.12 12.09
C GLY A 39 8.55 -4.63 13.29
N VAL A 40 8.26 -4.14 14.50
CA VAL A 40 8.94 -4.53 15.73
C VAL A 40 8.66 -5.99 16.08
N VAL A 41 7.41 -6.46 15.94
CA VAL A 41 7.07 -7.88 16.15
C VAL A 41 7.82 -8.76 15.16
N SER A 42 7.88 -8.37 13.88
CA SER A 42 8.63 -9.11 12.86
C SER A 42 10.14 -9.14 13.15
N PHE A 43 10.69 -8.01 13.59
CA PHE A 43 12.08 -7.92 14.04
C PHE A 43 12.33 -8.85 15.24
N MET A 44 11.42 -8.95 16.20
CA MET A 44 11.56 -9.88 17.34
C MET A 44 11.66 -11.35 16.93
N PHE A 45 10.99 -11.76 15.85
CA PHE A 45 11.14 -13.12 15.30
C PHE A 45 12.49 -13.32 14.62
N MET A 46 13.04 -12.28 13.99
CA MET A 46 14.31 -12.34 13.25
C MET A 46 15.55 -12.02 14.09
N GLN A 47 15.41 -11.36 15.24
CA GLN A 47 16.52 -10.85 16.06
C GLN A 47 17.56 -11.93 16.41
N LYS A 48 17.10 -13.16 16.72
CA LYS A 48 17.98 -14.30 17.01
C LYS A 48 18.71 -14.81 15.78
N LYS A 49 18.04 -14.79 14.62
CA LYS A 49 18.61 -15.24 13.34
C LYS A 49 19.63 -14.25 12.80
N TRP A 50 19.42 -12.96 13.01
CA TRP A 50 20.34 -11.91 12.61
C TRP A 50 21.41 -11.61 13.65
N ALA A 51 21.30 -12.19 14.86
CA ALA A 51 22.10 -11.82 16.02
C ALA A 51 22.08 -10.30 16.30
N LEU A 52 20.97 -9.64 15.96
CA LEU A 52 20.76 -8.21 16.13
C LEU A 52 19.78 -7.98 17.25
N TYR A 53 20.15 -7.14 18.21
CA TYR A 53 19.28 -6.75 19.30
C TYR A 53 18.99 -5.25 19.20
N LEU A 54 17.77 -4.88 19.56
CA LEU A 54 17.32 -3.49 19.49
C LEU A 54 18.06 -2.67 20.56
N ASP A 55 18.94 -1.78 20.12
CA ASP A 55 19.68 -0.88 21.00
C ASP A 55 18.75 0.22 21.56
N ARG A 56 19.04 0.68 22.78
CA ARG A 56 18.34 1.78 23.46
C ARG A 56 18.32 3.05 22.61
N LYS A 57 19.38 3.32 21.84
CA LYS A 57 19.47 4.49 20.95
C LYS A 57 18.44 4.43 19.84
N VAL A 58 18.36 3.31 19.12
CA VAL A 58 17.38 3.10 18.05
C VAL A 58 15.97 3.12 18.61
N PHE A 59 15.74 2.50 19.77
CA PHE A 59 14.47 2.61 20.48
C PHE A 59 14.06 4.07 20.74
N LEU A 60 14.95 4.88 21.33
CA LEU A 60 14.66 6.27 21.67
C LEU A 60 14.41 7.12 20.42
N LEU A 61 15.22 6.93 19.37
CA LEU A 61 15.08 7.63 18.10
C LEU A 61 13.70 7.38 17.48
N GLU A 62 13.32 6.11 17.35
CA GLU A 62 12.03 5.71 16.80
C GLU A 62 10.87 6.21 17.67
N PHE A 63 11.00 6.07 18.99
CA PHE A 63 9.97 6.53 19.92
C PHE A 63 9.74 8.04 19.83
N ILE A 64 10.81 8.85 19.81
CA ILE A 64 10.70 10.31 19.64
C ILE A 64 10.05 10.65 18.29
N GLY A 65 10.43 9.96 17.21
CA GLY A 65 9.83 10.16 15.89
C GLY A 65 8.32 9.89 15.87
N ILE A 66 7.89 8.79 16.50
CA ILE A 66 6.48 8.40 16.59
C ILE A 66 5.68 9.41 17.43
N ILE A 67 6.22 9.83 18.58
CA ILE A 67 5.57 10.83 19.44
C ILE A 67 5.45 12.18 18.72
N SER A 68 6.53 12.63 18.08
CA SER A 68 6.54 13.85 17.26
C SER A 68 5.44 13.81 16.18
N PHE A 69 5.36 12.70 15.44
CA PHE A 69 4.32 12.52 14.43
C PHE A 69 2.91 12.54 15.04
N ALA A 70 2.68 11.84 16.15
CA ALA A 70 1.38 11.78 16.81
C ALA A 70 0.93 13.16 17.31
N ILE A 71 1.86 13.95 17.87
CA ILE A 71 1.60 15.33 18.31
C ILE A 71 1.22 16.21 17.12
N CYS A 72 2.02 16.20 16.04
CA CYS A 72 1.74 16.96 14.83
C CYS A 72 0.39 16.59 14.24
N ALA A 73 0.09 15.29 14.10
CA ALA A 73 -1.18 14.81 13.57
C ALA A 73 -2.38 15.26 14.43
N TYR A 74 -2.24 15.25 15.76
CA TYR A 74 -3.27 15.74 16.67
C TYR A 74 -3.53 17.24 16.48
N PHE A 75 -2.48 18.05 16.43
CA PHE A 75 -2.64 19.50 16.21
C PHE A 75 -3.20 19.81 14.82
N SER A 76 -2.77 19.11 13.77
CA SER A 76 -3.34 19.27 12.42
C SER A 76 -4.85 18.97 12.39
N GLN A 77 -5.30 17.94 13.11
CA GLN A 77 -6.74 17.67 13.24
C GLN A 77 -7.47 18.81 13.95
N LYS A 78 -6.91 19.33 15.04
CA LYS A 78 -7.53 20.45 15.79
C LYS A 78 -7.62 21.73 14.97
N ILE A 79 -6.58 22.05 14.21
CA ILE A 79 -6.60 23.21 13.29
C ILE A 79 -7.69 23.01 12.23
N ALA A 80 -7.76 21.82 11.63
CA ALA A 80 -8.78 21.51 10.62
C ALA A 80 -10.21 21.56 11.18
N GLU A 81 -10.43 21.13 12.43
CA GLU A 81 -11.72 21.25 13.12
C GLU A 81 -12.13 22.72 13.31
N ILE A 82 -11.19 23.60 13.71
CA ILE A 82 -11.44 25.03 13.89
C ILE A 82 -11.83 25.69 12.56
N ASP A 83 -11.09 25.40 11.48
CA ASP A 83 -11.38 25.91 10.13
C ASP A 83 -12.72 25.41 9.58
N TYR A 84 -13.16 24.23 10.01
CA TYR A 84 -14.42 23.64 9.59
C TYR A 84 -15.62 24.25 10.32
N ILE A 85 -15.51 24.47 11.64
CA ILE A 85 -16.56 25.12 12.46
C ILE A 85 -16.78 26.58 12.02
N GLY A 86 -15.72 27.28 11.59
CA GLY A 86 -15.83 28.63 11.02
C GLY A 86 -16.62 28.72 9.70
N LYS A 87 -16.99 27.58 9.10
CA LYS A 87 -17.71 27.46 7.82
C LYS A 87 -19.12 26.86 7.96
N ASP A 88 -19.70 26.86 9.16
CA ASP A 88 -21.03 26.30 9.47
C ASP A 88 -22.22 26.93 8.68
N ASN A 89 -21.98 27.93 7.83
CA ASN A 89 -22.97 28.45 6.87
C ASN A 89 -22.97 27.74 5.50
N LEU A 90 -22.12 26.74 5.27
CA LEU A 90 -22.26 25.86 4.11
C LEU A 90 -23.20 24.71 4.47
N THR A 91 -24.49 24.91 4.18
CA THR A 91 -25.50 23.84 4.18
C THR A 91 -24.91 22.59 3.53
N LYS A 92 -24.71 21.54 4.33
CA LYS A 92 -24.25 20.21 3.89
C LYS A 92 -25.34 19.54 3.06
N GLU A 93 -25.64 20.06 1.87
CA GLU A 93 -26.17 19.21 0.81
C GLU A 93 -25.00 18.33 0.34
N GLN A 94 -24.91 17.11 0.87
CA GLN A 94 -24.08 16.08 0.28
C GLN A 94 -24.69 15.73 -1.09
N SER A 95 -24.36 16.51 -2.11
CA SER A 95 -24.70 16.16 -3.48
C SER A 95 -23.84 14.98 -3.89
N TRP A 96 -24.48 13.82 -4.00
CA TRP A 96 -23.83 12.64 -4.56
C TRP A 96 -23.37 12.96 -5.99
N ILE A 97 -22.19 12.46 -6.37
CA ILE A 97 -21.71 12.56 -7.75
C ILE A 97 -22.63 11.69 -8.61
N ILE A 98 -23.63 12.33 -9.23
CA ILE A 98 -24.49 11.68 -10.21
C ILE A 98 -23.71 11.62 -11.52
N VAL A 99 -23.27 10.42 -11.90
CA VAL A 99 -22.70 10.20 -13.22
C VAL A 99 -23.85 10.00 -14.20
N GLU A 100 -24.12 11.02 -15.00
CA GLU A 100 -25.20 11.02 -16.00
C GLU A 100 -25.01 9.95 -17.08
N ASN A 101 -23.75 9.61 -17.43
CA ASN A 101 -23.46 8.66 -18.51
C ASN A 101 -22.46 7.56 -18.09
N ASN A 102 -22.98 6.50 -17.49
CA ASN A 102 -22.18 5.33 -17.13
C ASN A 102 -21.53 4.64 -18.35
N GLN A 103 -22.13 4.72 -19.55
CA GLN A 103 -21.56 4.11 -20.75
C GLN A 103 -20.24 4.75 -21.16
N LEU A 104 -20.10 6.07 -20.99
CA LEU A 104 -18.87 6.79 -21.27
C LEU A 104 -17.72 6.24 -20.41
N ILE A 105 -17.95 6.04 -19.12
CA ILE A 105 -16.93 5.49 -18.21
C ILE A 105 -16.50 4.08 -18.62
N TYR A 106 -17.43 3.21 -19.03
CA TYR A 106 -17.07 1.87 -19.52
C TYR A 106 -16.26 1.93 -20.82
N ARG A 107 -16.58 2.84 -21.74
CA ARG A 107 -15.77 3.07 -22.95
C ARG A 107 -14.37 3.58 -22.61
N THR A 108 -14.27 4.54 -21.69
CA THR A 108 -12.97 5.02 -21.18
C THR A 108 -12.19 3.88 -20.54
N ALA A 109 -12.82 3.02 -19.74
CA ALA A 109 -12.15 1.87 -19.14
C ALA A 109 -11.57 0.92 -20.19
N ILE A 110 -12.30 0.64 -21.28
CA ILE A 110 -11.79 -0.18 -22.41
C ILE A 110 -10.57 0.48 -23.06
N ILE A 111 -10.62 1.79 -23.31
CA ILE A 111 -9.48 2.54 -23.86
C ILE A 111 -8.26 2.43 -22.92
N ILE A 112 -8.46 2.61 -21.61
CA ILE A 112 -7.40 2.47 -20.62
C ILE A 112 -6.84 1.04 -20.59
N VAL A 113 -7.67 0.00 -20.75
CA VAL A 113 -7.20 -1.39 -20.88
C VAL A 113 -6.27 -1.56 -22.08
N ILE A 114 -6.64 -1.01 -23.25
CA ILE A 114 -5.82 -1.07 -24.46
C ILE A 114 -4.49 -0.33 -24.24
N LEU A 115 -4.53 0.87 -23.67
CA LEU A 115 -3.33 1.63 -23.36
C LEU A 115 -2.43 0.93 -22.34
N GLN A 116 -3.02 0.27 -21.34
CA GLN A 116 -2.29 -0.54 -20.37
C GLN A 116 -1.62 -1.76 -21.00
N LEU A 117 -2.28 -2.41 -21.96
CA LEU A 117 -1.69 -3.51 -22.72
C LEU A 117 -0.46 -3.03 -23.51
N ILE A 118 -0.59 -1.91 -24.23
CA ILE A 118 0.51 -1.29 -24.98
C ILE A 118 1.65 -0.90 -24.04
N SER A 119 1.35 -0.23 -22.93
CA SER A 119 2.35 0.19 -21.95
C SER A 119 3.08 -1.00 -21.31
N THR A 120 2.38 -2.09 -21.04
CA THR A 120 2.98 -3.34 -20.52
C THR A 120 3.91 -3.99 -21.54
N TYR A 121 3.51 -4.00 -22.81
CA TYR A 121 4.34 -4.51 -23.89
C TYR A 121 5.61 -3.67 -24.07
N LEU A 122 5.50 -2.34 -24.08
CA LEU A 122 6.66 -1.44 -24.16
C LEU A 122 7.62 -1.62 -22.98
N LEU A 123 7.07 -1.74 -21.76
CA LEU A 123 7.87 -2.07 -20.57
C LEU A 123 8.65 -3.38 -20.78
N TYR A 124 7.97 -4.43 -21.22
CA TYR A 124 8.61 -5.72 -21.44
C TYR A 124 9.76 -5.64 -22.46
N GLN A 125 9.58 -4.89 -23.55
CA GLN A 125 10.63 -4.69 -24.55
C GLN A 125 11.84 -3.93 -23.97
N GLU A 126 11.61 -2.88 -23.17
CA GLU A 126 12.69 -2.17 -22.51
C GLU A 126 13.44 -3.06 -21.50
N LEU A 127 12.72 -3.85 -20.71
CA LEU A 127 13.34 -4.79 -19.77
C LEU A 127 14.20 -5.83 -20.50
N LYS A 128 13.73 -6.34 -21.64
CA LYS A 128 14.49 -7.26 -22.48
C LYS A 128 15.73 -6.59 -23.10
N ALA A 129 15.62 -5.33 -23.53
CA ALA A 129 16.76 -4.59 -24.07
C ALA A 129 17.86 -4.35 -23.02
N ILE A 130 17.46 -4.05 -21.78
CA ILE A 130 18.40 -3.84 -20.66
C ILE A 130 19.01 -5.15 -20.19
N SER A 131 18.22 -6.22 -20.10
CA SER A 131 18.60 -7.46 -19.44
C SER A 131 19.20 -8.52 -20.39
N GLY A 132 19.12 -8.29 -21.70
CA GLY A 132 19.55 -9.23 -22.73
C GLY A 132 18.54 -10.35 -23.00
N THR A 133 19.01 -11.44 -23.61
CA THR A 133 18.20 -12.60 -23.97
C THR A 133 18.13 -13.60 -22.82
N GLY A 134 16.92 -14.04 -22.46
CA GLY A 134 16.69 -15.01 -21.40
C GLY A 134 15.20 -15.28 -21.21
N ASN A 135 14.87 -16.19 -20.29
CA ASN A 135 13.48 -16.39 -19.87
C ASN A 135 12.99 -15.19 -19.03
N LEU A 136 11.68 -15.09 -18.80
CA LEU A 136 11.09 -13.95 -18.08
C LEU A 136 11.68 -13.77 -16.68
N ALA A 137 11.97 -14.85 -15.96
CA ALA A 137 12.56 -14.78 -14.62
C ALA A 137 13.96 -14.17 -14.64
N THR A 138 14.79 -14.56 -15.62
CA THR A 138 16.13 -13.99 -15.85
C THR A 138 16.07 -12.51 -16.20
N ILE A 139 15.12 -12.11 -17.06
CA ILE A 139 14.94 -10.69 -17.41
C ILE A 139 14.62 -9.86 -16.16
N ILE A 140 13.69 -10.34 -15.32
CA ILE A 140 13.31 -9.61 -14.10
C ILE A 140 14.46 -9.58 -13.08
N SER A 141 15.18 -10.69 -12.89
CA SER A 141 16.30 -10.74 -11.94
C SER A 141 17.44 -9.82 -12.39
N SER A 142 17.84 -9.90 -13.66
CA SER A 142 18.92 -9.09 -14.22
C SER A 142 18.60 -7.60 -14.19
N TYR A 143 17.36 -7.21 -14.53
CA TYR A 143 16.94 -5.81 -14.41
C TYR A 143 17.10 -5.29 -12.98
N ARG A 144 16.67 -6.07 -11.98
CA ARG A 144 16.77 -5.68 -10.56
C ARG A 144 18.22 -5.55 -10.10
N ASP A 145 19.07 -6.49 -10.49
CA ASP A 145 20.46 -6.51 -10.04
C ASP A 145 21.23 -5.32 -10.65
N ASN A 146 20.98 -4.99 -11.92
CA ASN A 146 21.50 -3.76 -12.55
C ASN A 146 21.01 -2.47 -11.84
N LEU A 147 19.77 -2.46 -11.36
CA LEU A 147 19.20 -1.34 -10.59
C LEU A 147 19.93 -1.11 -9.25
N ILE A 148 20.48 -2.17 -8.65
CA ILE A 148 21.20 -2.16 -7.37
C ILE A 148 22.68 -1.84 -7.59
N GLU A 149 23.30 -2.41 -8.64
CA GLU A 149 24.75 -2.34 -8.88
C GLU A 149 25.19 -1.10 -9.65
N THR A 150 24.34 -0.56 -10.54
CA THR A 150 24.72 0.56 -11.41
C THR A 150 23.85 1.79 -11.19
N SER A 151 24.44 2.82 -10.59
CA SER A 151 23.91 4.19 -10.52
C SER A 151 23.81 4.89 -11.89
N SER A 152 23.95 4.17 -13.00
CA SER A 152 24.08 4.74 -14.34
C SER A 152 22.71 4.96 -15.00
N ALA A 153 22.60 6.00 -15.83
CA ALA A 153 21.37 6.34 -16.54
C ALA A 153 20.97 5.30 -17.61
N MET A 154 21.91 4.45 -18.05
CA MET A 154 21.74 3.44 -19.10
C MET A 154 20.90 2.23 -18.67
N THR A 155 20.76 1.95 -17.37
CA THR A 155 20.04 0.78 -16.85
C THR A 155 18.61 1.10 -16.40
N ARG A 156 18.14 2.32 -16.64
CA ARG A 156 16.82 2.78 -16.21
C ARG A 156 15.81 2.68 -17.35
N ILE A 157 14.60 2.26 -17.01
CA ILE A 157 13.41 2.36 -17.87
C ILE A 157 13.27 3.80 -18.35
N SER A 158 12.86 3.99 -19.59
CA SER A 158 12.70 5.31 -20.18
C SER A 158 11.74 6.17 -19.35
N SER A 159 12.06 7.46 -19.22
CA SER A 159 11.21 8.41 -18.50
C SER A 159 9.78 8.42 -19.05
N THR A 160 9.63 8.24 -20.37
CA THR A 160 8.33 8.16 -21.06
C THR A 160 7.52 6.94 -20.63
N THR A 161 8.14 5.76 -20.58
CA THR A 161 7.46 4.54 -20.11
C THR A 161 7.08 4.65 -18.64
N SER A 162 7.99 5.19 -17.81
CA SER A 162 7.72 5.44 -16.38
C SER A 162 6.56 6.43 -16.16
N LEU A 163 6.52 7.54 -16.92
CA LEU A 163 5.44 8.51 -16.84
C LEU A 163 4.10 7.91 -17.30
N THR A 164 4.13 7.17 -18.41
CA THR A 164 2.93 6.50 -18.96
C THR A 164 2.33 5.54 -17.93
N GLN A 165 3.16 4.72 -17.28
CA GLN A 165 2.72 3.82 -16.21
C GLN A 165 2.11 4.56 -15.02
N LYS A 166 2.70 5.69 -14.60
CA LYS A 166 2.15 6.51 -13.49
C LYS A 166 0.78 7.09 -13.85
N ILE A 167 0.61 7.58 -15.07
CA ILE A 167 -0.65 8.14 -15.57
C ILE A 167 -1.72 7.04 -15.64
N LEU A 168 -1.42 5.93 -16.33
CA LEU A 168 -2.36 4.80 -16.47
C LEU A 168 -2.66 4.11 -15.12
N GLY A 169 -1.67 4.05 -14.23
CA GLY A 169 -1.84 3.61 -12.86
C GLY A 169 -2.81 4.49 -12.08
N SER A 170 -2.71 5.82 -12.23
CA SER A 170 -3.64 6.78 -11.62
C SER A 170 -5.08 6.58 -12.12
N PHE A 171 -5.26 6.35 -13.43
CA PHE A 171 -6.57 5.99 -13.98
C PHE A 171 -7.13 4.70 -13.38
N SER A 172 -6.28 3.72 -13.11
CA SER A 172 -6.69 2.46 -12.48
C SER A 172 -7.27 2.71 -11.07
N PHE A 173 -6.68 3.63 -10.30
CA PHE A 173 -7.24 4.03 -9.00
C PHE A 173 -8.58 4.76 -9.12
N ILE A 174 -8.74 5.63 -10.12
CA ILE A 174 -10.02 6.30 -10.39
C ILE A 174 -11.11 5.28 -10.72
N LEU A 175 -10.79 4.26 -11.54
CA LEU A 175 -11.74 3.23 -11.92
C LEU A 175 -12.10 2.29 -10.74
N ILE A 176 -11.15 1.98 -9.85
CA ILE A 176 -11.43 1.30 -8.58
C ILE A 176 -12.39 2.12 -7.72
N PHE A 177 -12.12 3.41 -7.56
CA PHE A 177 -13.00 4.32 -6.81
C PHE A 177 -14.41 4.30 -7.38
N TYR A 178 -14.55 4.49 -8.70
CA TYR A 178 -15.85 4.47 -9.37
C TYR A 178 -16.57 3.12 -9.21
N TYR A 179 -15.86 1.99 -9.31
CA TYR A 179 -16.41 0.66 -9.10
C TYR A 179 -17.04 0.52 -7.69
N PHE A 180 -16.31 0.92 -6.65
CA PHE A 180 -16.84 0.87 -5.28
C PHE A 180 -17.91 1.92 -5.02
N TYR A 181 -17.75 3.12 -5.56
CA TYR A 181 -18.73 4.20 -5.44
C TYR A 181 -20.10 3.74 -5.95
N GLN A 182 -20.14 3.14 -7.14
CA GLN A 182 -21.37 2.62 -7.70
C GLN A 182 -21.99 1.49 -6.87
N ARG A 183 -21.18 0.56 -6.33
CA ARG A 183 -21.70 -0.54 -5.51
C ARG A 183 -22.18 -0.11 -4.13
N ILE A 184 -21.44 0.78 -3.48
CA ILE A 184 -21.64 1.12 -2.07
C ILE A 184 -22.64 2.26 -1.94
N ILE A 185 -22.42 3.36 -2.65
CA ILE A 185 -23.21 4.59 -2.55
C ILE A 185 -24.48 4.47 -3.40
N LEU A 186 -24.31 4.30 -4.71
CA LEU A 186 -25.42 4.33 -5.67
C LEU A 186 -26.19 3.00 -5.78
N LYS A 187 -25.65 1.91 -5.21
CA LYS A 187 -26.20 0.53 -5.31
C LYS A 187 -26.45 0.06 -6.75
N GLY A 188 -25.70 0.59 -7.72
CA GLY A 188 -25.83 0.30 -9.14
C GLY A 188 -25.14 -1.01 -9.56
N LYS A 189 -25.52 -1.49 -10.76
CA LYS A 189 -24.79 -2.57 -11.43
C LYS A 189 -23.43 -2.06 -11.89
N THR A 190 -22.39 -2.85 -11.65
CA THR A 190 -21.01 -2.55 -12.08
C THR A 190 -20.41 -3.73 -12.82
N SER A 191 -19.60 -3.43 -13.83
CA SER A 191 -18.85 -4.45 -14.56
C SER A 191 -17.44 -4.61 -13.99
N VAL A 192 -16.95 -5.86 -14.00
CA VAL A 192 -15.59 -6.23 -13.58
C VAL A 192 -14.52 -5.62 -14.49
N ILE A 193 -14.90 -5.17 -15.71
CA ILE A 193 -13.98 -4.49 -16.64
C ILE A 193 -13.26 -3.28 -16.01
N LEU A 194 -13.91 -2.60 -15.06
CA LEU A 194 -13.33 -1.46 -14.33
C LEU A 194 -12.12 -1.85 -13.47
N LEU A 195 -12.00 -3.13 -13.11
CA LEU A 195 -10.89 -3.66 -12.33
C LEU A 195 -9.76 -4.21 -13.22
N VAL A 196 -9.99 -4.43 -14.52
CA VAL A 196 -8.98 -5.00 -15.43
C VAL A 196 -7.72 -4.12 -15.56
N PRO A 197 -7.81 -2.77 -15.66
CA PRO A 197 -6.61 -1.92 -15.65
C PRO A 197 -5.70 -2.12 -14.43
N THR A 198 -6.30 -2.44 -13.28
CA THR A 198 -5.56 -2.72 -12.05
C THR A 198 -4.72 -3.99 -12.16
N LEU A 199 -5.21 -5.01 -12.89
CA LEU A 199 -4.46 -6.24 -13.13
C LEU A 199 -3.19 -5.96 -13.95
N PHE A 200 -3.26 -5.05 -14.94
CA PHE A 200 -2.08 -4.62 -15.68
C PHE A 200 -1.06 -3.91 -14.79
N VAL A 201 -1.51 -3.04 -13.88
CA VAL A 201 -0.61 -2.43 -12.87
C VAL A 201 0.10 -3.52 -12.06
N VAL A 202 -0.63 -4.54 -11.59
CA VAL A 202 -0.04 -5.67 -10.86
C VAL A 202 1.03 -6.37 -11.70
N VAL A 203 0.73 -6.69 -12.96
CA VAL A 203 1.67 -7.33 -13.89
C VAL A 203 2.91 -6.47 -14.09
N GLN A 204 2.76 -5.16 -14.35
CA GLN A 204 3.87 -4.23 -14.53
C GLN A 204 4.77 -4.16 -13.29
N GLN A 205 4.19 -4.13 -12.09
CA GLN A 205 4.99 -4.12 -10.85
C GLN A 205 5.76 -5.43 -10.63
N ILE A 206 5.16 -6.58 -10.98
CA ILE A 206 5.85 -7.87 -10.95
C ILE A 206 7.02 -7.89 -11.94
N LEU A 207 6.82 -7.38 -13.17
CA LEU A 207 7.87 -7.28 -14.19
C LEU A 207 9.04 -6.41 -13.73
N MET A 208 8.77 -5.34 -12.98
CA MET A 208 9.82 -4.48 -12.42
C MET A 208 10.46 -5.06 -11.15
N GLY A 209 10.03 -6.25 -10.69
CA GLY A 209 10.46 -6.84 -9.42
C GLY A 209 10.01 -6.05 -8.18
N GLY A 210 9.13 -5.05 -8.37
CA GLY A 210 8.66 -4.13 -7.35
C GLY A 210 7.50 -4.71 -6.55
N ARG A 211 7.75 -5.08 -5.29
CA ARG A 211 6.73 -5.70 -4.42
C ARG A 211 6.01 -4.68 -3.54
N LEU A 212 6.67 -3.58 -3.20
CA LEU A 212 6.12 -2.53 -2.33
C LEU A 212 4.90 -1.85 -2.98
N GLN A 213 4.95 -1.65 -4.30
CA GLN A 213 3.89 -1.03 -5.07
C GLN A 213 2.60 -1.86 -5.09
N LEU A 214 2.72 -3.20 -5.02
CA LEU A 214 1.56 -4.09 -4.87
C LEU A 214 0.88 -3.89 -3.51
N PHE A 215 1.66 -3.74 -2.43
CA PHE A 215 1.10 -3.43 -1.12
C PHE A 215 0.42 -2.06 -1.11
N ARG A 216 1.00 -1.05 -1.76
CA ARG A 216 0.37 0.28 -1.90
C ARG A 216 -0.98 0.19 -2.61
N LEU A 217 -1.09 -0.61 -3.67
CA LEU A 217 -2.35 -0.83 -4.39
C LEU A 217 -3.44 -1.42 -3.47
N VAL A 218 -3.07 -2.44 -2.68
CA VAL A 218 -3.97 -3.08 -1.70
C VAL A 218 -4.43 -2.07 -0.64
N ILE A 219 -3.50 -1.33 -0.05
CA ILE A 219 -3.79 -0.32 0.97
C ILE A 219 -4.72 0.76 0.40
N MET A 220 -4.42 1.28 -0.79
CA MET A 220 -5.25 2.30 -1.43
C MET A 220 -6.68 1.81 -1.71
N THR A 221 -6.82 0.56 -2.14
CA THR A 221 -8.12 -0.06 -2.38
C THR A 221 -8.94 -0.17 -1.08
N LEU A 222 -8.29 -0.57 0.02
CA LEU A 222 -8.90 -0.61 1.35
C LEU A 222 -9.31 0.79 1.84
N PHE A 223 -8.49 1.80 1.58
CA PHE A 223 -8.78 3.19 1.91
C PHE A 223 -10.01 3.72 1.17
N ILE A 224 -10.07 3.52 -0.15
CA ILE A 224 -11.22 3.89 -0.98
C ILE A 224 -12.50 3.23 -0.42
N TYR A 225 -12.43 1.93 -0.17
CA TYR A 225 -13.57 1.18 0.37
C TYR A 225 -14.00 1.71 1.75
N TYR A 226 -13.03 1.99 2.63
CA TYR A 226 -13.27 2.52 3.97
C TYR A 226 -13.94 3.89 3.94
N ILE A 227 -13.42 4.82 3.14
CA ILE A 227 -13.97 6.18 3.01
C ILE A 227 -15.42 6.11 2.52
N LEU A 228 -15.70 5.32 1.47
CA LEU A 228 -17.04 5.22 0.90
C LEU A 228 -18.05 4.63 1.89
N ILE A 229 -17.67 3.63 2.67
CA ILE A 229 -18.54 3.08 3.72
C ILE A 229 -18.75 4.08 4.84
N ARG A 230 -17.70 4.78 5.27
CA ARG A 230 -17.79 5.81 6.31
C ARG A 230 -18.73 6.95 5.90
N VAL A 231 -18.61 7.43 4.66
CA VAL A 231 -19.51 8.47 4.10
C VAL A 231 -20.96 7.97 4.10
N LYS A 232 -21.21 6.71 3.77
CA LYS A 232 -22.56 6.14 3.72
C LYS A 232 -23.20 5.91 5.08
N THR A 233 -22.42 5.53 6.10
CA THR A 233 -22.95 4.94 7.34
C THR A 233 -22.69 5.78 8.59
N GLU A 234 -22.25 7.02 8.43
CA GLU A 234 -22.02 7.98 9.53
C GLU A 234 -21.25 7.35 10.72
N TRP A 235 -20.20 6.60 10.42
CA TRP A 235 -19.25 6.09 11.42
C TRP A 235 -19.70 4.93 12.32
N SER A 236 -20.61 4.04 11.86
CA SER A 236 -20.99 2.84 12.64
C SER A 236 -19.85 1.82 12.90
N ILE A 237 -19.81 1.22 14.10
CA ILE A 237 -18.78 0.24 14.54
C ILE A 237 -18.88 -1.10 13.77
N SER A 238 -20.09 -1.51 13.37
CA SER A 238 -20.32 -2.77 12.64
C SER A 238 -19.58 -2.82 11.31
N GLU A 239 -19.48 -1.68 10.62
CA GLU A 239 -18.77 -1.58 9.35
C GLU A 239 -17.24 -1.62 9.52
N VAL A 240 -16.70 -1.07 10.62
CA VAL A 240 -15.27 -1.21 10.96
C VAL A 240 -14.89 -2.69 11.09
N LYS A 241 -15.71 -3.50 11.77
CA LYS A 241 -15.49 -4.95 11.87
C LYS A 241 -15.46 -5.63 10.50
N ARG A 242 -16.33 -5.23 9.58
CA ARG A 242 -16.36 -5.75 8.21
C ARG A 242 -15.08 -5.42 7.44
N ILE A 243 -14.60 -4.18 7.55
CA ILE A 243 -13.39 -3.71 6.88
C ILE A 243 -12.16 -4.45 7.42
N VAL A 244 -12.07 -4.63 8.75
CA VAL A 244 -11.02 -5.43 9.38
C VAL A 244 -11.05 -6.87 8.86
N LYS A 245 -12.22 -7.51 8.75
CA LYS A 245 -12.34 -8.87 8.17
C LYS A 245 -11.83 -8.94 6.74
N ILE A 246 -12.19 -7.95 5.90
CA ILE A 246 -11.71 -7.89 4.51
C ILE A 246 -10.18 -7.70 4.48
N ALA A 247 -9.65 -6.78 5.27
CA ALA A 247 -8.20 -6.54 5.35
C ALA A 247 -7.44 -7.81 5.78
N VAL A 248 -7.93 -8.51 6.81
CA VAL A 248 -7.37 -9.80 7.25
C VAL A 248 -7.43 -10.83 6.12
N GLY A 249 -8.56 -10.94 5.41
CA GLY A 249 -8.70 -11.83 4.26
C GLY A 249 -7.68 -11.54 3.15
N ILE A 250 -7.46 -10.26 2.83
CA ILE A 250 -6.46 -9.85 1.85
C ILE A 250 -5.03 -10.18 2.32
N ILE A 251 -4.72 -9.96 3.61
CA ILE A 251 -3.41 -10.34 4.18
C ILE A 251 -3.20 -11.85 4.06
N LEU A 252 -4.20 -12.65 4.40
CA LEU A 252 -4.13 -14.12 4.33
C LEU A 252 -3.88 -14.64 2.90
N ILE A 253 -4.36 -13.94 1.88
CA ILE A 253 -4.13 -14.30 0.47
C ILE A 253 -2.79 -13.74 -0.04
N SER A 254 -2.48 -12.49 0.32
CA SER A 254 -1.29 -11.79 -0.18
C SER A 254 0.01 -12.34 0.39
N VAL A 255 0.02 -12.87 1.62
CA VAL A 255 1.22 -13.45 2.24
C VAL A 255 1.73 -14.70 1.50
N PRO A 256 0.89 -15.73 1.24
CA PRO A 256 1.29 -16.87 0.41
C PRO A 256 1.68 -16.46 -1.01
N LEU A 257 0.94 -15.52 -1.62
CA LEU A 257 1.24 -15.01 -2.96
C LEU A 257 2.61 -14.32 -2.99
N PHE A 258 2.91 -13.48 -2.00
CA PHE A 258 4.20 -12.82 -1.84
C PHE A 258 5.35 -13.81 -1.71
N TYR A 259 5.14 -14.90 -0.97
CA TYR A 259 6.11 -16.00 -0.88
C TYR A 259 6.27 -16.72 -2.23
N ALA A 260 5.17 -17.07 -2.90
CA ALA A 260 5.19 -17.75 -4.20
C ALA A 260 5.87 -16.91 -5.30
N LEU A 261 5.71 -15.59 -5.26
CA LEU A 261 6.38 -14.66 -6.17
C LEU A 261 7.91 -14.78 -6.12
N LYS A 262 8.52 -15.32 -5.04
CA LYS A 262 9.96 -15.55 -5.01
C LYS A 262 10.42 -16.50 -6.12
N PHE A 263 9.62 -17.51 -6.44
CA PHE A 263 9.93 -18.51 -7.47
C PHE A 263 9.79 -17.91 -8.88
N VAL A 264 8.75 -17.11 -9.10
CA VAL A 264 8.54 -16.36 -10.35
C VAL A 264 9.70 -15.40 -10.62
N LEU A 265 10.28 -14.85 -9.57
CA LEU A 265 11.43 -13.94 -9.62
C LEU A 265 12.79 -14.66 -9.64
N GLY A 266 12.82 -15.98 -9.87
CA GLY A 266 14.04 -16.77 -10.01
C GLY A 266 14.84 -16.96 -8.71
N ARG A 267 14.24 -16.77 -7.53
CA ARG A 267 14.94 -16.90 -6.25
C ARG A 267 14.75 -18.28 -5.63
N SER A 268 15.85 -18.97 -5.40
CA SER A 268 15.93 -20.18 -4.57
C SER A 268 16.30 -19.83 -3.12
N SER A 269 15.41 -19.14 -2.40
CA SER A 269 15.63 -18.97 -0.94
C SER A 269 15.29 -20.27 -0.22
N THR A 270 16.20 -20.76 0.63
CA THR A 270 15.97 -21.89 1.55
C THR A 270 15.07 -21.51 2.73
N GLU A 271 14.85 -20.22 2.95
CA GLU A 271 13.95 -19.70 3.99
C GLU A 271 12.51 -20.17 3.78
N GLY A 272 11.90 -20.63 4.88
CA GLY A 272 10.46 -20.90 4.96
C GLY A 272 9.63 -19.62 4.84
N LEU A 273 8.32 -19.79 4.65
CA LEU A 273 7.37 -18.70 4.39
C LEU A 273 7.42 -17.59 5.44
N TRP A 274 7.37 -17.94 6.72
CA TRP A 274 7.31 -16.96 7.80
C TRP A 274 8.63 -16.19 7.97
N ASP A 275 9.76 -16.89 7.83
CA ASP A 275 11.08 -16.26 7.87
C ASP A 275 11.23 -15.24 6.75
N TYR A 276 10.76 -15.61 5.56
CA TYR A 276 10.77 -14.73 4.41
C TYR A 276 9.97 -13.45 4.68
N VAL A 277 8.73 -13.60 5.15
CA VAL A 277 7.82 -12.47 5.42
C VAL A 277 8.37 -11.58 6.53
N PHE A 278 8.78 -12.15 7.66
CA PHE A 278 9.30 -11.38 8.79
C PHE A 278 10.61 -10.69 8.48
N ARG A 279 11.47 -11.26 7.62
CA ARG A 279 12.65 -10.55 7.13
C ARG A 279 12.29 -9.26 6.42
N TYR A 280 11.28 -9.29 5.56
CA TYR A 280 10.86 -8.08 4.83
C TYR A 280 10.18 -7.06 5.73
N LEU A 281 9.34 -7.50 6.68
CA LEU A 281 8.62 -6.60 7.58
C LEU A 281 9.52 -6.00 8.67
N GLY A 282 10.47 -6.78 9.20
CA GLY A 282 11.37 -6.36 10.28
C GLY A 282 12.73 -5.82 9.83
N GLY A 283 13.09 -5.99 8.56
CA GLY A 283 14.43 -5.68 8.04
C GLY A 283 14.82 -4.21 8.13
N VAL A 284 13.85 -3.29 8.10
CA VAL A 284 14.09 -1.84 8.22
C VAL A 284 14.72 -1.50 9.57
N LEU A 285 14.21 -2.09 10.66
CA LEU A 285 14.78 -1.90 12.01
C LEU A 285 16.17 -2.54 12.12
N GLY A 286 16.39 -3.67 11.42
CA GLY A 286 17.72 -4.29 11.34
C GLY A 286 18.74 -3.37 10.67
N HIS A 287 18.36 -2.71 9.57
CA HIS A 287 19.25 -1.80 8.84
C HIS A 287 19.65 -0.58 9.67
N LEU A 288 18.74 -0.05 10.49
CA LEU A 288 19.00 1.08 11.38
C LEU A 288 19.99 0.77 12.50
N LEU A 289 20.21 -0.51 12.82
CA LEU A 289 21.21 -0.92 13.80
C LEU A 289 22.63 -0.99 13.21
N TYR A 290 22.77 -0.93 11.88
CA TYR A 290 24.05 -0.89 11.18
C TYR A 290 24.50 0.52 10.79
N MET A 291 23.63 1.52 10.97
CA MET A 291 23.93 2.95 10.78
C MET A 291 24.43 3.57 12.08
#